data_AF-A0A2T9Z276-F1
#
_entry.id   AF-A0A2T9Z276-F1
#
_cell.length_a   1.000
_cell.length_b   1.000
_cell.length_c   1.000
_cell.angle_alpha   90.00
_cell.angle_beta   90.00
_cell.angle_gamma   90.00
#
_symmetry.space_group_name_H-M   'P 1'
#
loop_
_entity.id
_entity.type
_entity.pdbx_description
1 polymer ?
#
loop_
_entity_poly.entity_id
_entity_poly.type
_entity_poly.pdbx_seq_one_letter_code
_entity_poly.pdbx_strand_id
1 'polypeptide(L)'
;MDSQENDSAAYSNRAITDYTGGSRVDLDQFSQFSSEFLPHQSPDFYQDEPLKIDNFDTSNQESEAEPFDGNPELSMDLESFEDNSTDDDWQTLKTWLMNERGAPILLKYRSIELENLAQLINFQLERIQSIVDSADSEKNFESIILQTDVERTKYIIRSYLRTRIQKIEENFSWYATTDPKLSNITKLELDFAKNLEKSIHKYYNDSFLNDLPQQLRALDGTDPEGLSLIPEPNLNAAVFVIILKGVGDFQLASSGDVIQMNKNNIFITSYSNIAPLLESGHAKLI
;
A
#
# COMPACT_ATOMS: atom_id res chain seq x y z
N MET A 1 20.52 -59.13 -16.96
CA MET A 1 21.42 -59.11 -15.80
C MET A 1 22.33 -57.93 -16.00
N ASP A 2 21.95 -56.77 -15.48
CA ASP A 2 22.53 -56.28 -14.24
C ASP A 2 21.63 -55.18 -13.68
N SER A 3 21.38 -55.33 -12.39
CA SER A 3 20.51 -54.53 -11.56
C SER A 3 21.40 -53.57 -10.78
N GLN A 4 21.03 -52.29 -10.69
CA GLN A 4 21.43 -51.31 -9.66
C GLN A 4 20.84 -49.96 -10.08
N GLU A 5 20.33 -49.08 -9.24
CA GLU A 5 19.84 -49.12 -7.86
C GLU A 5 19.02 -47.81 -7.73
N ASN A 6 17.93 -47.84 -6.96
CA ASN A 6 17.17 -46.64 -6.59
C ASN A 6 18.07 -45.65 -5.87
N ASP A 7 17.93 -44.35 -6.17
CA ASP A 7 18.02 -43.35 -5.11
C ASP A 7 17.05 -42.18 -5.35
N SER A 8 16.04 -42.16 -4.47
CA SER A 8 15.06 -41.09 -4.33
C SER A 8 15.70 -39.90 -3.62
N ALA A 9 15.96 -38.81 -4.34
CA ALA A 9 16.30 -37.54 -3.70
C ALA A 9 15.02 -36.73 -3.45
N ALA A 10 14.57 -36.78 -2.19
CA ALA A 10 13.45 -36.02 -1.67
C ALA A 10 13.65 -34.50 -1.83
N TYR A 11 12.58 -33.82 -2.23
CA TYR A 11 12.48 -32.36 -2.20
C TYR A 11 12.66 -31.85 -0.76
N SER A 12 13.80 -31.23 -0.50
CA SER A 12 14.10 -30.52 0.75
C SER A 12 13.64 -29.07 0.63
N ASN A 13 12.44 -28.76 1.11
CA ASN A 13 12.05 -27.39 1.46
C ASN A 13 12.89 -26.93 2.67
N ARG A 14 13.96 -26.18 2.42
CA ARG A 14 14.62 -25.37 3.44
C ARG A 14 14.36 -23.91 3.14
N ALA A 15 13.42 -23.34 3.90
CA ALA A 15 13.36 -21.91 4.14
C ALA A 15 14.71 -21.47 4.75
N ILE A 16 15.35 -20.48 4.14
CA ILE A 16 16.46 -19.74 4.74
C ILE A 16 15.84 -18.46 5.29
N THR A 17 15.53 -18.51 6.58
CA THR A 17 15.59 -17.34 7.45
C THR A 17 17.07 -17.07 7.72
N ASP A 18 17.50 -15.81 7.61
CA ASP A 18 18.51 -15.15 8.47
C ASP A 18 18.92 -13.82 7.80
N TYR A 19 18.16 -12.75 8.09
CA TYR A 19 18.60 -11.38 7.88
C TYR A 19 18.67 -10.69 9.24
N THR A 20 19.88 -10.59 9.79
CA THR A 20 20.19 -9.93 11.06
C THR A 20 21.06 -8.70 10.82
N GLY A 21 20.49 -7.51 11.08
CA GLY A 21 21.19 -6.22 11.22
C GLY A 21 21.60 -5.55 9.90
N GLY A 22 21.32 -4.27 9.61
CA GLY A 22 20.80 -3.17 10.40
C GLY A 22 21.48 -1.88 9.93
N SER A 23 20.69 -0.86 9.60
CA SER A 23 21.08 0.55 9.83
C SER A 23 19.80 1.37 9.88
N ARG A 24 19.35 1.65 11.11
CA ARG A 24 18.32 2.64 11.40
C ARG A 24 18.89 4.00 11.00
N VAL A 25 18.29 4.63 10.01
CA VAL A 25 18.42 6.08 9.84
C VAL A 25 17.51 6.70 10.88
N ASP A 26 18.09 7.44 11.81
CA ASP A 26 17.39 8.18 12.86
C ASP A 26 16.40 9.16 12.24
N LEU A 27 15.12 8.82 12.31
CA LEU A 27 14.00 9.68 11.94
C LEU A 27 13.56 10.48 13.18
N ASP A 28 14.46 11.32 13.68
CA ASP A 28 14.32 12.01 14.97
C ASP A 28 13.40 13.25 14.92
N GLN A 29 12.34 13.21 14.10
CA GLN A 29 11.26 14.21 14.12
C GLN A 29 9.88 13.63 14.43
N PHE A 30 9.79 12.33 14.73
CA PHE A 30 8.57 11.69 15.25
C PHE A 30 8.72 11.14 16.67
N SER A 31 9.86 11.39 17.35
CA SER A 31 10.18 10.84 18.67
C SER A 31 9.59 11.59 19.87
N GLN A 32 8.72 12.58 19.67
CA GLN A 32 8.01 13.28 20.76
C GLN A 32 6.66 12.64 21.15
N PHE A 33 6.36 11.42 20.71
CA PHE A 33 5.31 10.63 21.36
C PHE A 33 5.91 9.91 22.57
N SER A 34 5.93 10.61 23.70
CA SER A 34 6.36 10.09 24.99
C SER A 34 5.55 8.84 25.35
N SER A 35 6.23 7.70 25.46
CA SER A 35 5.66 6.41 25.89
C SER A 35 5.39 6.32 27.39
N GLU A 36 5.36 7.45 28.11
CA GLU A 36 5.27 7.49 29.57
C GLU A 36 3.83 7.41 30.12
N PHE A 37 2.81 7.42 29.26
CA PHE A 37 1.40 7.44 29.67
C PHE A 37 0.63 6.13 29.42
N LEU A 38 1.33 5.01 29.21
CA LEU A 38 0.69 3.69 29.21
C LEU A 38 0.84 3.06 30.60
N PRO A 39 -0.25 2.68 31.30
CA PRO A 39 -0.12 1.87 32.49
C PRO A 39 0.59 0.57 32.12
N HIS A 40 1.60 0.18 32.90
CA HIS A 40 2.36 -1.07 32.72
C HIS A 40 1.41 -2.27 32.61
N GLN A 41 1.05 -2.62 31.38
CA GLN A 41 0.51 -3.93 31.03
C GLN A 41 1.68 -4.77 30.54
N SER A 42 1.72 -6.00 31.03
CA SER A 42 2.79 -6.99 30.91
C SER A 42 3.26 -7.24 29.47
N PRO A 43 4.48 -7.76 29.26
CA PRO A 43 5.11 -7.90 27.94
C PRO A 43 4.47 -8.97 27.02
N ASP A 44 3.33 -9.55 27.39
CA ASP A 44 2.78 -10.75 26.77
C ASP A 44 1.77 -10.46 25.64
N PHE A 45 1.63 -9.21 25.18
CA PHE A 45 0.65 -8.85 24.14
C PHE A 45 0.99 -9.38 22.73
N TYR A 46 2.24 -9.81 22.48
CA TYR A 46 2.68 -10.36 21.19
C TYR A 46 2.72 -11.90 21.17
N GLN A 47 1.65 -12.56 21.61
CA GLN A 47 1.44 -13.97 21.28
C GLN A 47 0.19 -14.09 20.40
N ASP A 48 0.38 -14.62 19.19
CA ASP A 48 -0.69 -15.02 18.26
C ASP A 48 -1.44 -16.24 18.82
N GLU A 49 -2.11 -16.09 19.97
CA GLU A 49 -3.13 -17.05 20.39
C GLU A 49 -4.51 -16.60 19.89
N PRO A 50 -5.31 -17.50 19.28
CA PRO A 50 -6.69 -17.20 18.95
C PRO A 50 -7.45 -16.85 20.24
N LEU A 51 -8.23 -15.76 20.19
CA LEU A 51 -9.08 -15.31 21.29
C LEU A 51 -9.97 -16.45 21.81
N LYS A 52 -9.73 -16.91 23.04
CA LYS A 52 -10.60 -17.88 23.72
C LYS A 52 -11.83 -17.16 24.28
N ILE A 53 -12.95 -17.30 23.59
CA ILE A 53 -14.26 -16.79 24.03
C ILE A 53 -14.96 -17.91 24.81
N ASP A 54 -14.49 -18.21 26.03
CA ASP A 54 -15.01 -19.35 26.81
C ASP A 54 -16.09 -18.97 27.85
N ASN A 55 -16.52 -17.72 27.92
CA ASN A 55 -17.54 -17.29 28.89
C ASN A 55 -18.75 -16.63 28.20
N PHE A 56 -19.48 -17.42 27.41
CA PHE A 56 -20.86 -17.11 27.04
C PHE A 56 -21.77 -17.82 28.05
N ASP A 57 -22.21 -17.10 29.08
CA ASP A 57 -23.15 -17.64 30.06
C ASP A 57 -24.57 -17.65 29.44
N THR A 58 -24.98 -18.81 28.95
CA THR A 58 -26.32 -19.05 28.36
C THR A 58 -27.41 -19.35 29.40
N SER A 59 -27.18 -19.11 30.69
CA SER A 59 -28.12 -19.54 31.74
C SER A 59 -29.39 -18.69 31.90
N ASN A 60 -29.59 -17.63 31.11
CA ASN A 60 -30.82 -16.82 31.12
C ASN A 60 -31.58 -16.85 29.77
N GLN A 61 -31.95 -18.05 29.32
CA GLN A 61 -33.04 -18.21 28.34
C GLN A 61 -34.07 -19.21 28.89
N GLU A 62 -34.90 -18.74 29.82
CA GLU A 62 -36.23 -19.31 30.01
C GLU A 62 -37.23 -18.58 29.12
N SER A 63 -38.01 -19.38 28.43
CA SER A 63 -38.93 -19.05 27.36
C SER A 63 -40.20 -18.35 27.87
N GLU A 64 -40.39 -17.10 27.48
CA GLU A 64 -41.72 -16.48 27.37
C GLU A 64 -41.95 -16.12 25.89
N ALA A 65 -42.58 -17.04 25.16
CA ALA A 65 -43.04 -16.80 23.80
C ALA A 65 -44.44 -16.16 23.85
N GLU A 66 -44.50 -14.84 23.89
CA GLU A 66 -45.71 -14.09 23.58
C GLU A 66 -45.88 -13.97 22.05
N PRO A 67 -47.09 -14.15 21.49
CA PRO A 67 -47.29 -14.06 20.06
C PRO A 67 -47.23 -12.60 19.59
N PHE A 68 -46.21 -12.28 18.78
CA PHE A 68 -46.06 -10.97 18.15
C PHE A 68 -47.15 -10.79 17.08
N ASP A 69 -48.16 -9.96 17.40
CA ASP A 69 -49.21 -9.55 16.47
C ASP A 69 -48.63 -8.63 15.40
N GLY A 70 -48.76 -9.04 14.14
CA GLY A 70 -48.08 -8.44 13.01
C GLY A 70 -48.62 -7.06 12.68
N ASN A 71 -47.85 -6.01 13.01
CA ASN A 71 -48.07 -4.68 12.47
C ASN A 71 -47.31 -4.55 11.13
N PRO A 72 -47.98 -4.32 9.98
CA PRO A 72 -47.34 -4.40 8.66
C PRO A 72 -46.60 -3.11 8.23
N GLU A 73 -46.32 -2.18 9.14
CA GLU A 73 -45.75 -0.86 8.81
C GLU A 73 -44.36 -0.59 9.43
N LEU A 74 -43.46 -1.56 9.35
CA LEU A 74 -42.03 -1.32 9.58
C LEU A 74 -41.16 -2.14 8.63
N SER A 75 -41.40 -1.98 7.33
CA SER A 75 -40.34 -2.18 6.35
C SER A 75 -39.36 -1.01 6.50
N MET A 76 -38.29 -1.23 7.28
CA MET A 76 -37.13 -0.35 7.21
C MET A 76 -36.53 -0.53 5.82
N ASP A 77 -36.93 0.36 4.90
CA ASP A 77 -36.45 0.40 3.52
C ASP A 77 -34.92 0.55 3.54
N LEU A 78 -34.25 -0.57 3.32
CA LEU A 78 -32.79 -0.72 3.25
C LEU A 78 -32.23 -0.29 1.88
N GLU A 79 -33.02 0.44 1.09
CA GLU A 79 -32.71 0.77 -0.31
C GLU A 79 -32.50 2.27 -0.58
N SER A 80 -32.24 3.10 0.44
CA SER A 80 -31.84 4.49 0.20
C SER A 80 -30.79 5.03 1.17
N PHE A 81 -29.70 4.27 1.38
CA PHE A 81 -28.40 4.92 1.60
C PHE A 81 -27.89 5.38 0.24
N GLU A 82 -28.49 6.46 -0.26
CA GLU A 82 -27.85 7.25 -1.30
C GLU A 82 -26.51 7.73 -0.73
N ASP A 83 -25.44 7.13 -1.25
CA ASP A 83 -24.05 7.51 -1.07
C ASP A 83 -23.90 8.98 -1.49
N ASN A 84 -24.18 9.89 -0.55
CA ASN A 84 -23.93 11.32 -0.72
C ASN A 84 -22.41 11.48 -0.71
N SER A 85 -21.82 11.33 -1.90
CA SER A 85 -20.39 11.31 -2.19
C SER A 85 -19.71 12.65 -1.87
N THR A 86 -19.51 12.95 -0.60
CA THR A 86 -18.22 13.50 -0.20
C THR A 86 -17.23 12.36 -0.39
N ASP A 87 -16.35 12.45 -1.39
CA ASP A 87 -15.29 11.47 -1.61
C ASP A 87 -14.62 11.14 -0.26
N ASP A 88 -14.84 9.93 0.24
CA ASP A 88 -14.18 9.48 1.46
C ASP A 88 -12.68 9.38 1.15
N ASP A 89 -11.88 10.25 1.78
CA ASP A 89 -10.43 10.31 1.61
C ASP A 89 -9.79 8.93 1.85
N TRP A 90 -10.38 8.12 2.75
CA TRP A 90 -9.91 6.77 3.02
C TRP A 90 -10.13 5.84 1.82
N GLN A 91 -11.33 5.86 1.22
CA GLN A 91 -11.65 5.04 0.04
C GLN A 91 -10.85 5.48 -1.19
N THR A 92 -10.65 6.79 -1.32
CA THR A 92 -9.81 7.39 -2.34
C THR A 92 -8.37 6.87 -2.19
N LEU A 93 -7.76 7.03 -1.02
CA LEU A 93 -6.40 6.57 -0.77
C LEU A 93 -6.26 5.04 -0.93
N LYS A 94 -7.27 4.26 -0.54
CA LYS A 94 -7.31 2.81 -0.78
C LYS A 94 -7.26 2.45 -2.25
N THR A 95 -8.04 3.15 -3.07
CA THR A 95 -8.04 2.93 -4.53
C THR A 95 -6.72 3.36 -5.15
N TRP A 96 -6.16 4.47 -4.70
CA TRP A 96 -4.84 4.93 -5.15
C TRP A 96 -3.72 4.01 -4.71
N LEU A 97 -3.76 3.43 -3.52
CA LEU A 97 -2.81 2.39 -3.10
C LEU A 97 -2.86 1.19 -4.05
N MET A 98 -4.06 0.74 -4.45
CA MET A 98 -4.19 -0.35 -5.40
C MET A 98 -3.58 -0.01 -6.76
N ASN A 99 -3.88 1.20 -7.27
CA ASN A 99 -3.31 1.70 -8.51
C ASN A 99 -1.79 1.85 -8.42
N GLU A 100 -1.28 2.35 -7.30
CA GLU A 100 0.16 2.49 -7.09
C GLU A 100 0.80 1.09 -7.09
N ARG A 101 0.23 0.09 -6.44
CA ARG A 101 0.80 -1.28 -6.46
C ARG A 101 0.81 -1.91 -7.85
N GLY A 102 -0.20 -1.63 -8.69
CA GLY A 102 -0.31 -2.20 -10.03
C GLY A 102 0.45 -1.44 -11.12
N ALA A 103 0.84 -0.19 -10.87
CA ALA A 103 1.51 0.65 -11.88
C ALA A 103 3.03 0.43 -11.90
N PRO A 104 3.69 0.34 -13.07
CA PRO A 104 5.14 0.20 -13.18
C PRO A 104 5.90 1.50 -12.90
N ILE A 105 5.20 2.64 -12.92
CA ILE A 105 5.74 3.99 -12.67
C ILE A 105 5.06 4.61 -11.45
N LEU A 106 5.71 5.60 -10.85
CA LEU A 106 5.17 6.39 -9.75
C LEU A 106 3.96 7.21 -10.22
N LEU A 107 2.84 7.05 -9.54
CA LEU A 107 1.63 7.82 -9.83
C LEU A 107 1.67 9.20 -9.16
N LYS A 108 0.68 10.04 -9.46
CA LYS A 108 0.53 11.38 -8.86
C LYS A 108 0.44 11.29 -7.33
N TYR A 109 1.30 12.04 -6.64
CA TYR A 109 1.27 12.15 -5.19
C TYR A 109 -0.03 12.78 -4.67
N ARG A 110 -0.72 12.08 -3.76
CA ARG A 110 -2.00 12.48 -3.14
C ARG A 110 -1.75 13.17 -1.79
N SER A 111 -1.29 14.44 -1.83
CA SER A 111 -0.93 15.17 -0.61
C SER A 111 -2.14 15.55 0.25
N ILE A 112 -3.26 15.91 -0.39
CA ILE A 112 -4.46 16.42 0.28
C ILE A 112 -5.07 15.32 1.12
N GLU A 113 -5.31 14.15 0.53
CA GLU A 113 -5.91 13.00 1.19
C GLU A 113 -5.02 12.49 2.35
N LEU A 114 -3.70 12.50 2.17
CA LEU A 114 -2.76 12.13 3.23
C LEU A 114 -2.80 13.12 4.41
N GLU A 115 -2.85 14.42 4.12
CA GLU A 115 -2.91 15.45 5.17
C GLU A 115 -4.23 15.41 5.93
N ASN A 116 -5.35 15.28 5.21
CA ASN A 116 -6.68 15.16 5.81
C ASN A 116 -6.77 13.93 6.72
N LEU A 117 -6.30 12.76 6.26
CA LEU A 117 -6.31 11.54 7.06
C LEU A 117 -5.36 11.63 8.26
N ALA A 118 -4.22 12.32 8.13
CA ALA A 118 -3.32 12.57 9.26
C ALA A 118 -3.96 13.46 10.33
N GLN A 119 -4.66 14.51 9.93
CA GLN A 119 -5.45 15.36 10.84
C GLN A 119 -6.57 14.57 11.51
N LEU A 120 -7.29 13.74 10.75
CA LEU A 120 -8.33 12.87 11.27
C LEU A 120 -7.80 11.87 12.31
N ILE A 121 -6.63 11.27 12.06
CA ILE A 121 -5.97 10.39 13.03
C ILE A 121 -5.70 11.14 14.35
N ASN A 122 -5.15 12.35 14.28
CA ASN A 122 -4.84 13.13 15.49
C ASN A 122 -6.12 13.46 16.28
N PHE A 123 -7.18 13.89 15.58
CA PHE A 123 -8.48 14.15 16.20
C PHE A 123 -9.07 12.91 16.89
N GLN A 124 -9.00 11.74 16.23
CA GLN A 124 -9.50 10.50 16.81
C GLN A 124 -8.66 10.06 18.03
N LEU A 125 -7.35 10.29 18.01
CA LEU A 125 -6.47 9.99 19.15
C LEU A 125 -6.82 10.86 20.37
N GLU A 126 -7.07 12.15 20.18
CA GLU A 126 -7.53 13.05 21.26
C GLU A 126 -8.88 12.60 21.82
N ARG A 127 -9.81 12.18 20.95
CA ARG A 127 -11.11 11.64 21.38
C ARG A 127 -10.95 10.36 22.19
N ILE A 128 -10.15 9.41 21.72
CA ILE A 128 -9.83 8.17 22.45
C ILE A 128 -9.27 8.49 23.83
N GLN A 129 -8.32 9.43 23.91
CA GLN A 129 -7.73 9.84 25.19
C GLN A 129 -8.79 10.38 26.15
N SER A 130 -9.70 11.25 25.67
CA SER A 130 -10.77 11.81 26.51
C SER A 130 -11.73 10.73 27.07
N ILE A 131 -11.99 9.68 26.29
CA ILE A 131 -12.83 8.56 26.73
C ILE A 131 -12.09 7.76 27.80
N VAL A 132 -10.81 7.46 27.59
CA VAL A 132 -9.98 6.74 28.55
C VAL A 132 -9.86 7.51 29.87
N ASP A 133 -9.68 8.83 29.81
CA ASP A 133 -9.57 9.69 31.00
C ASP A 133 -10.89 9.80 31.79
N SER A 134 -12.04 9.65 31.11
CA SER A 134 -13.36 9.69 31.77
C SER A 134 -13.65 8.46 32.65
N ALA A 135 -12.91 7.36 32.47
CA ALA A 135 -13.09 6.09 33.17
C ALA A 135 -14.52 5.49 33.07
N ASP A 136 -15.31 5.91 32.08
CA ASP A 136 -16.65 5.38 31.81
C ASP A 136 -16.56 3.96 31.21
N SER A 137 -16.90 2.94 32.00
CA SER A 137 -16.80 1.54 31.57
C SER A 137 -17.67 1.20 30.34
N GLU A 138 -18.77 1.91 30.15
CA GLU A 138 -19.67 1.77 28.99
C GLU A 138 -19.01 2.22 27.68
N LYS A 139 -18.07 3.17 27.74
CA LYS A 139 -17.36 3.72 26.56
C LYS A 139 -16.05 3.01 26.26
N ASN A 140 -15.65 2.03 27.07
CA ASN A 140 -14.44 1.24 26.82
C ASN A 140 -14.52 0.49 25.49
N PHE A 141 -15.69 -0.05 25.15
CA PHE A 141 -15.90 -0.72 23.86
C PHE A 141 -15.80 0.25 22.68
N GLU A 142 -16.33 1.47 22.82
CA GLU A 142 -16.20 2.53 21.83
C GLU A 142 -14.71 2.86 21.59
N SER A 143 -13.93 3.04 22.67
CA SER A 143 -12.49 3.32 22.57
C SER A 143 -11.73 2.26 21.76
N ILE A 144 -12.04 0.96 21.97
CA ILE A 144 -11.40 -0.15 21.24
C ILE A 144 -11.72 -0.07 19.73
N ILE A 145 -12.97 0.22 19.36
CA ILE A 145 -13.37 0.37 17.96
C ILE A 145 -12.61 1.53 17.32
N LEU A 146 -12.57 2.69 17.98
CA LEU A 146 -11.88 3.87 17.47
C LEU A 146 -10.39 3.65 17.32
N GLN A 147 -9.76 2.98 18.29
CA GLN A 147 -8.35 2.63 18.22
C GLN A 147 -8.07 1.69 17.04
N THR A 148 -8.95 0.72 16.80
CA THR A 148 -8.83 -0.20 15.66
C THR A 148 -8.93 0.54 14.32
N ASP A 149 -9.83 1.50 14.19
CA ASP A 149 -9.99 2.30 12.96
C ASP A 149 -8.83 3.27 12.72
N VAL A 150 -8.25 3.83 13.80
CA VAL A 150 -7.01 4.60 13.72
C VAL A 150 -5.87 3.74 13.17
N GLU A 151 -5.71 2.51 13.66
CA GLU A 151 -4.64 1.63 13.17
C GLU A 151 -4.87 1.19 11.71
N ARG A 152 -6.12 0.95 11.29
CA ARG A 152 -6.46 0.70 9.88
C ARG A 152 -6.08 1.88 8.99
N THR A 153 -6.32 3.11 9.44
CA THR A 153 -5.98 4.33 8.69
C THR A 153 -4.46 4.55 8.64
N LYS A 154 -3.74 4.33 9.74
CA LYS A 154 -2.28 4.39 9.74
C LYS A 154 -1.69 3.31 8.81
N TYR A 155 -2.25 2.10 8.80
CA TYR A 155 -1.81 1.02 7.92
C TYR A 155 -1.90 1.43 6.44
N ILE A 156 -3.01 2.05 6.02
CA ILE A 156 -3.18 2.42 4.61
C ILE A 156 -2.20 3.51 4.18
N ILE A 157 -1.98 4.52 5.03
CA ILE A 157 -1.00 5.59 4.79
C ILE A 157 0.41 5.00 4.67
N ARG A 158 0.82 4.17 5.62
CA ARG A 158 2.15 3.52 5.60
C ARG A 158 2.32 2.63 4.38
N SER A 159 1.29 1.86 4.01
CA SER A 159 1.33 0.98 2.84
C SER A 159 1.49 1.76 1.54
N TYR A 160 0.79 2.90 1.41
CA TYR A 160 0.92 3.80 0.27
C TYR A 160 2.33 4.36 0.16
N LEU A 161 2.85 4.97 1.24
CA LEU A 161 4.20 5.54 1.24
C LEU A 161 5.29 4.50 1.00
N ARG A 162 5.16 3.31 1.60
CA ARG A 162 6.11 2.20 1.40
C ARG A 162 6.13 1.71 -0.04
N THR A 163 4.96 1.58 -0.68
CA THR A 163 4.86 1.17 -2.08
C THR A 163 5.58 2.19 -2.99
N ARG A 164 5.43 3.47 -2.71
CA ARG A 164 6.11 4.54 -3.46
C ARG A 164 7.62 4.49 -3.28
N ILE A 165 8.10 4.34 -2.04
CA ILE A 165 9.54 4.19 -1.74
C ILE A 165 10.12 2.98 -2.50
N GLN A 166 9.43 1.84 -2.46
CA GLN A 166 9.89 0.64 -3.18
C GLN A 166 10.09 0.90 -4.68
N LYS A 167 9.14 1.57 -5.34
CA LYS A 167 9.28 1.92 -6.77
C LYS A 167 10.46 2.84 -7.05
N ILE A 168 10.73 3.77 -6.13
CA ILE A 168 11.88 4.67 -6.21
C ILE A 168 13.17 3.85 -6.06
N GLU A 169 13.22 2.89 -5.12
CA GLU A 169 14.36 1.99 -4.96
C GLU A 169 14.62 1.13 -6.20
N GLU A 170 13.57 0.70 -6.90
CA GLU A 170 13.70 -0.12 -8.12
C GLU A 170 14.29 0.66 -9.31
N ASN A 171 14.00 1.96 -9.43
CA ASN A 171 14.46 2.80 -10.56
C ASN A 171 15.16 4.09 -10.08
N PHE A 172 15.98 4.00 -9.04
CA PHE A 172 16.52 5.17 -8.33
C PHE A 172 17.30 6.13 -9.23
N SER A 173 18.15 5.63 -10.13
CA SER A 173 18.93 6.45 -11.07
C SER A 173 18.03 7.26 -12.01
N TRP A 174 16.91 6.68 -12.44
CA TRP A 174 15.93 7.38 -13.28
C TRP A 174 15.26 8.51 -12.53
N TYR A 175 14.78 8.25 -11.31
CA TYR A 175 14.12 9.26 -10.48
C TYR A 175 15.07 10.36 -9.98
N ALA A 176 16.36 10.07 -9.83
CA ALA A 176 17.36 11.05 -9.40
C ALA A 176 17.77 12.03 -10.51
N THR A 177 17.78 11.57 -11.77
CA THR A 177 18.23 12.34 -12.95
C THR A 177 17.10 13.03 -13.71
N THR A 178 15.91 12.42 -13.72
CA THR A 178 14.75 12.94 -14.47
C THR A 178 14.15 14.19 -13.82
N ASP A 179 13.58 15.09 -14.64
CA ASP A 179 12.89 16.29 -14.15
C ASP A 179 11.73 15.89 -13.21
N PRO A 180 11.70 16.40 -11.96
CA PRO A 180 10.67 16.08 -10.97
C PRO A 180 9.23 16.28 -11.44
N LYS A 181 9.00 17.17 -12.42
CA LYS A 181 7.66 17.42 -12.98
C LYS A 181 7.13 16.27 -13.82
N LEU A 182 8.02 15.50 -14.43
CA LEU A 182 7.68 14.37 -15.31
C LEU A 182 7.53 13.06 -14.53
N SER A 183 8.12 12.97 -13.34
CA SER A 183 8.20 11.73 -12.54
C SER A 183 7.23 11.66 -11.35
N ASN A 184 6.34 12.65 -11.18
CA ASN A 184 5.34 12.70 -10.09
C ASN A 184 5.94 12.50 -8.68
N ILE A 185 7.21 12.90 -8.51
CA ILE A 185 7.99 12.67 -7.30
C ILE A 185 7.90 13.88 -6.36
N THR A 186 7.77 13.63 -5.05
CA THR A 186 7.83 14.70 -4.04
C THR A 186 9.28 15.11 -3.76
N LYS A 187 9.48 16.30 -3.16
CA LYS A 187 10.83 16.79 -2.81
C LYS A 187 11.60 15.84 -1.89
N LEU A 188 10.91 15.32 -0.85
CA LEU A 188 11.49 14.35 0.08
C LEU A 188 11.84 13.02 -0.59
N GLU A 189 10.99 12.56 -1.52
CA GLU A 189 11.22 11.36 -2.32
C GLU A 189 12.42 11.53 -3.26
N LEU A 190 12.59 12.72 -3.86
CA LEU A 190 13.74 13.06 -4.70
C LEU A 190 15.05 13.10 -3.90
N ASP A 191 15.02 13.70 -2.71
CA ASP A 191 16.18 13.74 -1.82
C ASP A 191 16.57 12.31 -1.39
N PHE A 192 15.59 11.45 -1.11
CA PHE A 192 15.82 10.03 -0.85
C PHE A 192 16.47 9.33 -2.06
N ALA A 193 15.93 9.51 -3.27
CA ALA A 193 16.47 8.91 -4.50
C ALA A 193 17.94 9.31 -4.74
N LYS A 194 18.27 10.60 -4.59
CA LYS A 194 19.64 11.12 -4.75
C LYS A 194 20.61 10.59 -3.70
N ASN A 195 20.14 10.48 -2.45
CA ASN A 195 20.97 9.93 -1.38
C ASN A 195 21.22 8.43 -1.58
N LEU A 196 20.23 7.70 -2.09
CA LEU A 196 20.36 6.29 -2.45
C LEU A 196 21.35 6.11 -3.60
N GLU A 197 21.18 6.85 -4.69
CA GLU A 197 22.10 6.86 -5.84
C GLU A 197 23.55 7.12 -5.40
N LYS A 198 23.77 8.18 -4.62
CA LYS A 198 25.11 8.52 -4.11
C LYS A 198 25.71 7.42 -3.25
N SER A 199 24.90 6.77 -2.42
CA SER A 199 25.35 5.69 -1.53
C SER A 199 25.72 4.44 -2.32
N ILE A 200 24.92 4.09 -3.32
CA ILE A 200 25.20 2.97 -4.23
C ILE A 200 26.44 3.26 -5.07
N HIS A 201 26.56 4.46 -5.63
CA HIS A 201 27.74 4.87 -6.40
C HIS A 201 29.00 4.79 -5.56
N LYS A 202 28.95 5.26 -4.30
CA LYS A 202 30.08 5.11 -3.37
C LYS A 202 30.43 3.64 -3.15
N TYR A 203 29.44 2.80 -2.86
CA TYR A 203 29.64 1.38 -2.64
C TYR A 203 30.26 0.67 -3.85
N TYR A 204 29.78 0.94 -5.07
CA TYR A 204 30.37 0.36 -6.29
C TYR A 204 31.79 0.86 -6.55
N ASN A 205 32.06 2.15 -6.32
CA ASN A 205 33.41 2.70 -6.43
C ASN A 205 34.39 2.03 -5.46
N ASP A 206 34.00 1.91 -4.19
CA ASP A 206 34.82 1.29 -3.16
C ASP A 206 35.00 -0.22 -3.39
N SER A 207 34.00 -0.89 -3.98
CA SER A 207 34.01 -2.35 -4.15
C SER A 207 34.71 -2.84 -5.42
N PHE A 208 34.52 -2.19 -6.58
CA PHE A 208 35.07 -2.71 -7.85
C PHE A 208 35.30 -1.68 -8.97
N LEU A 209 34.61 -0.53 -9.01
CA LEU A 209 34.78 0.39 -10.16
C LEU A 209 36.17 1.03 -10.19
N ASN A 210 36.84 1.20 -9.04
CA ASN A 210 38.20 1.71 -9.00
C ASN A 210 39.22 0.78 -9.70
N ASP A 211 38.93 -0.51 -9.76
CA ASP A 211 39.77 -1.52 -10.41
C ASP A 211 39.51 -1.63 -11.92
N LEU A 212 38.36 -1.12 -12.39
CA LEU A 212 38.00 -1.15 -13.81
C LEU A 212 38.76 -0.08 -14.62
N PRO A 213 38.98 -0.27 -15.92
CA PRO A 213 39.46 0.78 -16.82
C PRO A 213 38.51 1.99 -16.84
N GLN A 214 39.04 3.21 -17.01
CA GLN A 214 38.27 4.45 -16.93
C GLN A 214 37.03 4.49 -17.85
N GLN A 215 37.09 3.79 -18.99
CA GLN A 215 36.00 3.67 -19.95
C GLN A 215 34.75 2.96 -19.41
N LEU A 216 34.91 2.11 -18.39
CA LEU A 216 33.83 1.28 -17.82
C LEU A 216 33.42 1.74 -16.40
N ARG A 217 33.92 2.89 -15.94
CA ARG A 217 33.61 3.40 -14.59
C ARG A 217 32.33 4.23 -14.52
N ALA A 218 31.83 4.69 -15.66
CA ALA A 218 30.61 5.49 -15.72
C ALA A 218 29.40 4.60 -15.44
N LEU A 219 28.56 5.03 -14.49
CA LEU A 219 27.27 4.39 -14.16
C LEU A 219 26.10 5.15 -14.78
N ASP A 220 26.28 6.46 -14.90
CA ASP A 220 25.44 7.41 -15.59
C ASP A 220 26.06 7.74 -16.95
N GLY A 221 25.25 7.73 -18.01
CA GLY A 221 25.73 8.13 -19.31
C GLY A 221 25.06 7.42 -20.47
N THR A 222 25.71 7.54 -21.60
CA THR A 222 25.28 6.96 -22.86
C THR A 222 26.37 6.04 -23.37
N ASP A 223 26.00 4.83 -23.75
CA ASP A 223 26.90 3.90 -24.41
C ASP A 223 27.45 4.51 -25.71
N PRO A 224 28.57 3.99 -26.24
CA PRO A 224 29.10 4.40 -27.53
C PRO A 224 28.08 4.31 -28.69
N GLU A 225 27.04 3.47 -28.52
CA GLU A 225 25.93 3.28 -29.46
C GLU A 225 24.76 4.25 -29.25
N GLY A 226 24.84 5.17 -28.28
CA GLY A 226 23.79 6.16 -28.04
C GLY A 226 22.68 5.69 -27.07
N LEU A 227 22.82 4.51 -26.44
CA LEU A 227 21.85 3.97 -25.49
C LEU A 227 22.09 4.53 -24.09
N SER A 228 21.02 4.99 -23.42
CA SER A 228 21.10 5.43 -22.02
C SER A 228 21.40 4.25 -21.10
N LEU A 229 22.41 4.39 -20.25
CA LEU A 229 22.75 3.42 -19.21
C LEU A 229 21.79 3.47 -18.01
N ILE A 230 20.94 4.50 -17.94
CA ILE A 230 19.96 4.66 -16.87
C ILE A 230 18.73 3.82 -17.21
N PRO A 231 18.39 2.79 -16.41
CA PRO A 231 17.23 1.96 -16.67
C PRO A 231 15.95 2.78 -16.46
N GLU A 232 15.10 2.81 -17.49
CA GLU A 232 13.80 3.50 -17.43
C GLU A 232 12.68 2.54 -16.96
N PRO A 233 11.67 3.05 -16.23
CA PRO A 233 10.48 2.27 -15.89
C PRO A 233 9.77 1.73 -17.13
N ASN A 234 9.42 0.44 -17.13
CA ASN A 234 8.80 -0.21 -18.28
C ASN A 234 7.30 0.14 -18.40
N LEU A 235 6.97 1.14 -19.22
CA LEU A 235 5.58 1.54 -19.51
C LEU A 235 4.77 0.51 -20.32
N ASN A 236 5.43 -0.47 -20.93
CA ASN A 236 4.77 -1.54 -21.68
C ASN A 236 4.50 -2.79 -20.84
N ALA A 237 4.74 -2.72 -19.52
CA ALA A 237 4.37 -3.79 -18.60
C ALA A 237 2.87 -4.08 -18.66
N ALA A 238 2.52 -5.38 -18.68
CA ALA A 238 1.14 -5.82 -18.70
C ALA A 238 0.49 -5.61 -17.32
N VAL A 239 -0.67 -4.97 -17.30
CA VAL A 239 -1.44 -4.66 -16.09
C VAL A 239 -2.88 -5.14 -16.21
N PHE A 240 -3.45 -5.57 -15.10
CA PHE A 240 -4.88 -5.91 -15.00
C PHE A 240 -5.67 -4.67 -14.65
N VAL A 241 -6.70 -4.37 -15.44
CA VAL A 241 -7.48 -3.14 -15.31
C VAL A 241 -8.96 -3.46 -15.28
N ILE A 242 -9.70 -2.87 -14.34
CA ILE A 242 -11.15 -2.83 -14.34
C ILE A 242 -11.65 -1.44 -14.75
N ILE A 243 -12.64 -1.42 -15.63
CA ILE A 243 -13.29 -0.18 -16.09
C ILE A 243 -14.40 0.21 -15.12
N LEU A 244 -14.29 1.38 -14.51
CA LEU A 244 -15.27 1.90 -13.55
C LEU A 244 -16.42 2.64 -14.25
N LYS A 245 -16.10 3.35 -15.33
CA LYS A 245 -17.04 4.15 -16.13
C LYS A 245 -16.86 3.76 -17.59
N GLY A 246 -17.94 3.42 -18.28
CA GLY A 246 -17.88 2.99 -19.69
C GLY A 246 -17.30 4.09 -20.57
N VAL A 247 -16.26 3.76 -21.33
CA VAL A 247 -15.55 4.69 -22.24
C VAL A 247 -16.01 4.48 -23.69
N GLY A 248 -16.63 3.34 -24.00
CA GLY A 248 -17.07 2.99 -25.36
C GLY A 248 -15.92 2.41 -26.17
N ASP A 249 -15.82 2.79 -27.44
CA ASP A 249 -14.76 2.35 -28.34
C ASP A 249 -13.42 3.03 -27.98
N PHE A 250 -12.48 2.27 -27.42
CA PHE A 250 -11.15 2.74 -27.03
C PHE A 250 -10.07 2.18 -27.96
N GLN A 251 -9.24 3.06 -28.51
CA GLN A 251 -8.13 2.67 -29.38
C GLN A 251 -6.85 2.43 -28.57
N LEU A 252 -6.27 1.24 -28.70
CA LEU A 252 -5.00 0.90 -28.05
C LEU A 252 -3.85 1.57 -28.80
N ALA A 253 -2.99 2.29 -28.07
CA ALA A 253 -1.82 2.94 -28.66
C ALA A 253 -0.77 1.92 -29.13
N SER A 254 -0.70 0.75 -28.50
CA SER A 254 0.29 -0.29 -28.85
C SER A 254 -0.04 -1.09 -30.11
N SER A 255 -1.30 -1.47 -30.33
CA SER A 255 -1.70 -2.31 -31.47
C SER A 255 -2.55 -1.61 -32.52
N GLY A 256 -3.15 -0.45 -32.20
CA GLY A 256 -4.09 0.26 -33.05
C GLY A 256 -5.50 -0.34 -33.06
N ASP A 257 -5.72 -1.44 -32.34
CA ASP A 257 -7.02 -2.11 -32.25
C ASP A 257 -8.02 -1.27 -31.44
N VAL A 258 -9.27 -1.34 -31.85
CA VAL A 258 -10.39 -0.71 -31.15
C VAL A 258 -11.10 -1.76 -30.31
N ILE A 259 -11.17 -1.52 -29.00
CA ILE A 259 -11.81 -2.41 -28.03
C ILE A 259 -12.94 -1.66 -27.33
N GLN A 260 -14.09 -2.31 -27.20
CA GLN A 260 -15.21 -1.77 -26.42
C GLN A 260 -14.98 -1.94 -24.93
N MET A 261 -14.84 -0.82 -24.22
CA MET A 261 -14.63 -0.76 -22.77
C MET A 261 -15.93 -0.39 -22.06
N ASN A 262 -16.71 -1.41 -21.69
CA ASN A 262 -17.90 -1.24 -20.87
C ASN A 262 -17.56 -1.26 -19.38
N LYS A 263 -18.44 -0.68 -18.56
CA LYS A 263 -18.32 -0.70 -17.09
C LYS A 263 -18.21 -2.14 -16.57
N ASN A 264 -17.36 -2.33 -15.56
CA ASN A 264 -17.02 -3.59 -14.90
C ASN A 264 -16.31 -4.64 -15.78
N ASN A 265 -15.92 -4.30 -17.01
CA ASN A 265 -15.07 -5.19 -17.80
C ASN A 265 -13.63 -5.15 -17.28
N ILE A 266 -12.98 -6.32 -17.32
CA ILE A 266 -11.58 -6.50 -16.92
C ILE A 266 -10.75 -6.79 -18.17
N PHE A 267 -9.64 -6.08 -18.32
CA PHE A 267 -8.72 -6.22 -19.45
C PHE A 267 -7.29 -6.43 -18.95
N ILE A 268 -6.48 -7.06 -19.81
CA ILE A 268 -5.02 -7.11 -19.67
C ILE A 268 -4.44 -6.32 -20.84
N THR A 269 -3.67 -5.30 -20.54
CA THR A 269 -3.03 -4.44 -21.56
C THR A 269 -1.74 -3.85 -21.00
N SER A 270 -0.90 -3.30 -21.88
CA SER A 270 0.23 -2.46 -21.50
C SER A 270 -0.25 -1.23 -20.72
N TYR A 271 0.51 -0.86 -19.68
CA TYR A 271 0.23 0.31 -18.84
C TYR A 271 0.11 1.61 -19.64
N SER A 272 0.92 1.76 -20.69
CA SER A 272 0.89 2.92 -21.61
C SER A 272 -0.50 3.20 -22.21
N ASN A 273 -1.30 2.16 -22.48
CA ASN A 273 -2.65 2.32 -23.03
C ASN A 273 -3.66 2.84 -21.99
N ILE A 274 -3.45 2.57 -20.71
CA ILE A 274 -4.44 2.82 -19.64
C ILE A 274 -4.08 4.00 -18.74
N ALA A 275 -2.86 4.52 -18.83
CA ALA A 275 -2.41 5.70 -18.09
C ALA A 275 -3.41 6.87 -18.14
N PRO A 276 -3.95 7.30 -19.31
CA PRO A 276 -4.93 8.40 -19.35
C PRO A 276 -6.28 8.02 -18.71
N LEU A 277 -6.66 6.75 -18.74
CA LEU A 277 -7.90 6.27 -18.11
C LEU A 277 -7.79 6.20 -16.58
N LEU A 278 -6.60 5.93 -16.06
CA LEU A 278 -6.30 6.01 -14.63
C LEU A 278 -6.34 7.46 -14.14
N GLU A 279 -5.69 8.39 -14.85
CA GLU A 279 -5.65 9.81 -14.46
C GLU A 279 -7.04 10.46 -14.46
N SER A 280 -7.88 10.06 -15.41
CA SER A 280 -9.27 10.54 -15.50
C SER A 280 -10.25 9.81 -14.58
N GLY A 281 -9.81 8.79 -13.84
CA GLY A 281 -10.64 8.02 -12.91
C GLY A 281 -11.70 7.13 -13.58
N HIS A 282 -11.54 6.79 -14.87
CA HIS A 282 -12.43 5.88 -15.58
C HIS A 282 -12.04 4.41 -15.37
N ALA A 283 -10.81 4.15 -14.93
CA ALA A 283 -10.26 2.82 -14.72
C ALA A 283 -9.55 2.70 -13.36
N LYS A 284 -9.38 1.46 -12.90
CA LYS A 284 -8.64 1.09 -11.69
C LYS A 284 -7.80 -0.16 -11.95
N LEU A 285 -6.61 -0.24 -11.36
CA LEU A 285 -5.77 -1.45 -11.42
C LEU A 285 -6.17 -2.47 -10.36
N ILE A 286 -5.92 -3.75 -10.66
CA ILE A 286 -6.15 -4.91 -9.79
C ILE A 286 -4.80 -5.60 -9.51
#